data_AF-A0A444R171-F1
#
_entry.id   AF-A0A444R171-F1
#
_cell.length_a   1.000
_cell.length_b   1.000
_cell.length_c   1.000
_cell.angle_alpha   90.00
_cell.angle_beta   90.00
_cell.angle_gamma   90.00
#
_symmetry.space_group_name_H-M   'P 1'
#
loop_
_entity.id
_entity.type
_entity.pdbx_description
1 polymer ?
#
loop_
_entity_poly.entity_id
_entity_poly.type
_entity_poly.pdbx_seq_one_letter_code
_entity_poly.pdbx_strand_id
1 'polypeptide(L)'
;WLKYQATNWTPPEFWDTGIAGFILDYNVYASQYAPHHGDSTQNVSSYGTLGFNLGAWRLRSDYQYNQNFADGRSVNRDSEFARTYLFRPIPSWSSKFTMGQYDLSSNLYDTFHFTGASLESDESMLPPDLQGYAPQITGIAQTNAKVTVAQNGRVLYQTTVAPGPFTISDLGQSFQGQLDVTVEEEDGRTSTFQVGSASIPYLTRKGQVRYKTSLGKPTSVGHNDINNPFFWTAEASWGW
;
A
#
# COMPACT_ATOMS: atom_id res chain seq x y z
N TRP A 1 -32.64 -10.77 21.16
CA TRP A 1 -31.71 -10.81 20.00
C TRP A 1 -30.31 -11.07 20.55
N LEU A 2 -29.79 -12.29 20.36
CA LEU A 2 -28.40 -12.60 20.74
C LEU A 2 -27.47 -11.87 19.77
N LYS A 3 -26.65 -10.93 20.26
CA LYS A 3 -25.55 -10.35 19.49
C LYS A 3 -24.54 -11.47 19.19
N TYR A 4 -24.05 -11.52 17.95
CA TYR A 4 -23.03 -12.47 17.53
C TYR A 4 -21.79 -12.33 18.43
N GLN A 5 -21.43 -13.40 19.16
CA GLN A 5 -20.20 -13.49 19.93
C GLN A 5 -19.30 -14.51 19.23
N ALA A 6 -18.19 -14.04 18.66
CA ALA A 6 -17.09 -14.90 18.26
C ALA A 6 -15.96 -14.73 19.28
N THR A 7 -15.33 -15.83 19.68
CA THR A 7 -14.29 -15.86 20.74
C THR A 7 -13.10 -14.95 20.45
N ASN A 8 -12.86 -14.60 19.18
CA ASN A 8 -11.78 -13.74 18.71
C ASN A 8 -12.27 -12.41 18.08
N TRP A 9 -13.47 -11.94 18.44
CA TRP A 9 -14.00 -10.67 17.92
C TRP A 9 -14.55 -9.79 19.03
N THR A 10 -14.06 -8.55 19.08
CA THR A 10 -14.51 -7.56 20.06
C THR A 10 -15.62 -6.71 19.44
N PRO A 11 -16.81 -6.64 20.07
CA PRO A 11 -17.90 -5.81 19.56
C PRO A 11 -17.48 -4.34 19.40
N PRO A 12 -18.03 -3.61 18.41
CA PRO A 12 -17.71 -2.20 18.14
C PRO A 12 -17.84 -1.26 19.34
N GLU A 13 -18.69 -1.62 20.30
CA GLU A 13 -18.94 -0.87 21.55
C GLU A 13 -17.72 -0.79 22.46
N PHE A 14 -16.75 -1.70 22.31
CA PHE A 14 -15.52 -1.73 23.10
C PHE A 14 -14.31 -1.18 22.33
N TRP A 15 -14.51 -0.65 21.12
CA TRP A 15 -13.39 -0.09 20.35
C TRP A 15 -13.01 1.27 20.89
N ASP A 16 -11.78 1.36 21.40
CA ASP A 16 -11.18 2.62 21.81
C ASP A 16 -10.70 3.39 20.57
N THR A 17 -10.96 4.70 20.55
CA THR A 17 -10.43 5.59 19.52
C THR A 17 -8.91 5.80 19.64
N GLY A 18 -8.33 5.44 20.79
CA GLY A 18 -6.93 5.62 21.11
C GLY A 18 -6.63 7.02 21.63
N ILE A 19 -5.34 7.24 21.91
CA ILE A 19 -4.84 8.51 22.44
C ILE A 19 -4.30 9.40 21.32
N ALA A 20 -4.29 10.71 21.58
CA ALA A 20 -3.61 11.65 20.70
C ALA A 20 -2.10 11.41 20.71
N GLY A 21 -1.48 11.43 19.55
CA GLY A 21 -0.04 11.18 19.44
C GLY A 21 0.51 11.30 18.02
N PHE A 22 1.82 11.41 17.94
CA PHE A 22 2.58 11.38 16.70
C PHE A 22 3.20 10.00 16.50
N ILE A 23 3.27 9.57 15.24
CA ILE A 23 3.87 8.32 14.81
C ILE A 23 4.87 8.67 13.71
N LEU A 24 6.05 8.06 13.78
CA LEU A 24 7.04 8.07 12.72
C LEU A 24 7.48 6.63 12.52
N ASP A 25 7.13 6.08 11.37
CA ASP A 25 7.74 4.85 10.85
C ASP A 25 8.79 5.24 9.81
N TYR A 26 9.96 4.63 9.88
CA TYR A 26 11.06 4.89 8.96
C TYR A 26 11.78 3.59 8.64
N ASN A 27 12.04 3.39 7.35
CA ASN A 27 12.90 2.34 6.84
C ASN A 27 14.01 3.00 6.04
N VAL A 28 15.25 2.56 6.28
CA VAL A 28 16.44 3.06 5.60
C VAL A 28 17.19 1.87 5.04
N TYR A 29 17.46 1.92 3.75
CA TYR A 29 18.22 0.93 3.02
C TYR A 29 19.45 1.57 2.42
N ALA A 30 20.61 0.99 2.68
CA ALA A 30 21.87 1.40 2.09
C ALA A 30 22.58 0.18 1.52
N SER A 31 23.02 0.27 0.27
CA SER A 31 23.85 -0.74 -0.38
C SER A 31 25.04 -0.09 -1.06
N GLN A 32 26.15 -0.83 -1.09
CA GLN A 32 27.36 -0.45 -1.80
C GLN A 32 27.82 -1.66 -2.62
N TYR A 33 28.06 -1.42 -3.90
CA TYR A 33 28.66 -2.38 -4.81
C TYR A 33 30.04 -1.87 -5.24
N ALA A 34 31.06 -2.69 -5.03
CA ALA A 34 32.45 -2.36 -5.30
C ALA A 34 33.14 -3.52 -6.04
N PRO A 35 32.95 -3.63 -7.36
CA PRO A 35 33.56 -4.70 -8.15
C PRO A 35 35.08 -4.54 -8.26
N HIS A 36 35.79 -5.65 -8.51
CA HIS A 36 37.25 -5.64 -8.71
C HIS A 36 37.67 -4.88 -9.99
N HIS A 37 36.76 -4.77 -10.97
CA HIS A 37 36.89 -3.98 -12.20
C HIS A 37 35.53 -3.34 -12.52
N GLY A 38 35.51 -2.04 -12.81
CA GLY A 38 34.29 -1.26 -13.10
C GLY A 38 34.01 -0.18 -12.05
N ASP A 39 32.93 0.56 -12.26
CA ASP A 39 32.53 1.68 -11.40
C ASP A 39 31.88 1.17 -10.11
N SER A 40 32.18 1.84 -9.00
CA SER A 40 31.54 1.56 -7.71
C SER A 40 30.20 2.27 -7.62
N THR A 41 29.16 1.60 -7.17
CA THR A 41 27.84 2.20 -6.99
C THR A 41 27.40 2.14 -5.54
N GLN A 42 26.69 3.17 -5.10
CA GLN A 42 26.08 3.22 -3.77
C GLN A 42 24.63 3.67 -3.93
N ASN A 43 23.71 2.98 -3.26
CA ASN A 43 22.31 3.37 -3.18
C ASN A 43 21.97 3.64 -1.72
N VAL A 44 21.31 4.77 -1.47
CA VAL A 44 20.67 5.08 -0.19
C VAL A 44 19.22 5.41 -0.49
N SER A 45 18.31 4.59 0.04
CA SER A 45 16.87 4.83 -0.05
C SER A 45 16.25 4.83 1.34
N SER A 46 15.24 5.66 1.52
CA SER A 46 14.43 5.67 2.72
C SER A 46 12.98 5.87 2.36
N TYR A 47 12.10 5.16 3.05
CA TYR A 47 10.68 5.38 2.98
C TYR A 47 10.08 5.23 4.37
N GLY A 48 8.93 5.81 4.59
CA GLY A 48 8.29 5.74 5.89
C GLY A 48 6.96 6.46 5.92
N THR A 49 6.30 6.37 7.06
CA THR A 49 4.99 6.95 7.29
C THR A 49 5.02 7.86 8.50
N LEU A 50 4.66 9.12 8.28
CA LEU A 50 4.34 10.07 9.32
C LEU A 50 2.87 9.92 9.68
N GLY A 51 2.57 9.94 10.97
CA GLY A 51 1.22 9.79 11.48
C GLY A 51 0.90 10.78 12.58
N PHE A 52 -0.33 11.26 12.58
CA PHE A 52 -0.90 11.98 13.71
C PHE A 52 -2.29 11.40 14.01
N ASN A 53 -2.53 11.09 15.28
CA ASN A 53 -3.81 10.59 15.76
C ASN A 53 -4.43 11.62 16.69
N LEU A 54 -5.72 11.88 16.53
CA LEU A 54 -6.50 12.74 17.43
C LEU A 54 -7.94 12.22 17.50
N GLY A 55 -8.29 11.57 18.62
CA GLY A 55 -9.57 10.87 18.74
C GLY A 55 -9.74 9.83 17.64
N ALA A 56 -10.88 9.83 16.95
CA ALA A 56 -11.13 8.88 15.86
C ALA A 56 -10.41 9.21 14.54
N TRP A 57 -9.81 10.40 14.42
CA TRP A 57 -9.15 10.86 13.20
C TRP A 57 -7.69 10.43 13.17
N ARG A 58 -7.27 9.93 12.02
CA ARG A 58 -5.91 9.44 11.77
C ARG A 58 -5.39 10.07 10.49
N LEU A 59 -4.44 10.99 10.63
CA LEU A 59 -3.70 11.59 9.51
C LEU A 59 -2.47 10.72 9.23
N ARG A 60 -2.23 10.39 7.97
CA ARG A 60 -1.03 9.66 7.51
C ARG A 60 -0.43 10.36 6.31
N SER A 61 0.90 10.39 6.25
CA SER A 61 1.66 10.91 5.13
C SER A 61 2.83 9.98 4.86
N ASP A 62 2.88 9.41 3.66
CA ASP A 62 3.94 8.49 3.26
C ASP A 62 5.00 9.28 2.49
N TYR A 63 6.26 9.13 2.90
CA TYR A 63 7.39 9.75 2.24
C TYR A 63 8.29 8.68 1.63
N GLN A 64 8.92 9.01 0.51
CA GLN A 64 9.96 8.21 -0.11
C GLN A 64 11.12 9.09 -0.59
N TYR A 65 12.32 8.59 -0.41
CA TYR A 65 13.59 9.23 -0.72
C TYR A 65 14.52 8.19 -1.33
N ASN A 66 15.18 8.54 -2.43
CA ASN A 66 16.13 7.66 -3.09
C ASN A 66 17.31 8.49 -3.62
N GLN A 67 18.53 8.05 -3.34
CA GLN A 67 19.76 8.66 -3.80
C GLN A 67 20.74 7.61 -4.31
N ASN A 68 21.16 7.76 -5.56
CA ASN A 68 22.15 6.90 -6.23
C ASN A 68 23.46 7.65 -6.40
N PHE A 69 24.56 6.96 -6.11
CA PHE A 69 25.92 7.42 -6.37
C PHE A 69 26.66 6.44 -7.28
N ALA A 70 27.49 6.97 -8.17
CA ALA A 70 28.47 6.23 -8.96
C ALA A 70 29.83 6.90 -8.76
N ASP A 71 30.84 6.11 -8.38
CA ASP A 71 32.21 6.56 -8.05
C ASP A 71 32.25 7.76 -7.10
N GLY A 72 31.41 7.70 -6.06
CA GLY A 72 31.28 8.75 -5.05
C GLY A 72 30.60 10.03 -5.52
N ARG A 73 30.07 10.09 -6.76
CA ARG A 73 29.30 11.23 -7.29
C ARG A 73 27.81 10.92 -7.28
N SER A 74 26.99 11.86 -6.85
CA SER A 74 25.53 11.72 -6.90
C SER A 74 25.06 11.72 -8.35
N VAL A 75 24.38 10.66 -8.78
CA VAL A 75 23.84 10.50 -10.14
C VAL A 75 22.37 10.87 -10.19
N ASN A 76 21.57 10.36 -9.24
CA ASN A 76 20.14 10.62 -9.17
C ASN A 76 19.69 10.86 -7.73
N ARG A 77 18.70 11.75 -7.55
CA ARG A 77 18.10 12.05 -6.26
C ARG A 77 16.62 12.36 -6.42
N ASP A 78 15.79 11.49 -5.88
CA ASP A 78 14.34 11.61 -5.87
C ASP A 78 13.84 11.72 -4.43
N SER A 79 12.90 12.63 -4.20
CA SER A 79 12.25 12.81 -2.90
C SER A 79 10.83 13.27 -3.11
N GLU A 80 9.87 12.56 -2.53
CA GLU A 80 8.46 12.92 -2.64
C GLU A 80 7.65 12.45 -1.44
N PHE A 81 6.51 13.12 -1.23
CA PHE A 81 5.44 12.62 -0.39
C PHE A 81 4.45 11.89 -1.28
N ALA A 82 4.50 10.56 -1.26
CA ALA A 82 3.74 9.71 -2.16
C ALA A 82 2.22 9.83 -1.94
N ARG A 83 1.78 10.04 -0.69
CA ARG A 83 0.39 10.36 -0.37
C ARG A 83 0.26 11.04 0.98
N THR A 84 -0.73 11.90 1.10
CA THR A 84 -1.21 12.42 2.40
C THR A 84 -2.72 12.31 2.48
N TYR A 85 -3.19 11.60 3.50
CA TYR A 85 -4.61 11.32 3.69
C TYR A 85 -5.02 11.30 5.16
N LEU A 86 -6.27 11.67 5.38
CA LEU A 86 -6.95 11.65 6.65
C LEU A 86 -8.03 10.59 6.59
N PHE A 87 -8.07 9.67 7.55
CA PHE A 87 -9.14 8.69 7.63
C PHE A 87 -9.75 8.60 9.02
N ARG A 88 -11.01 8.15 9.04
CA ARG A 88 -11.80 7.91 10.24
C ARG A 88 -12.64 6.65 10.07
N PRO A 89 -12.42 5.64 10.93
CA PRO A 89 -13.35 4.53 11.09
C PRO A 89 -14.72 5.00 11.61
N ILE A 90 -15.79 4.46 11.03
CA ILE A 90 -17.20 4.69 11.40
C ILE A 90 -17.81 3.31 11.74
N PRO A 91 -17.71 2.87 13.00
CA PRO A 91 -18.15 1.52 13.39
C PRO A 91 -19.65 1.29 13.22
N SER A 92 -20.47 2.34 13.35
CA SER A 92 -21.93 2.25 13.18
C SER A 92 -22.35 1.74 11.79
N TRP A 93 -21.52 1.97 10.78
CA TRP A 93 -21.74 1.52 9.40
C TRP A 93 -20.71 0.49 8.94
N SER A 94 -19.88 -0.04 9.87
CA SER A 94 -18.76 -0.93 9.55
C SER A 94 -17.91 -0.41 8.38
N SER A 95 -17.63 0.89 8.39
CA SER A 95 -17.05 1.60 7.25
C SER A 95 -15.90 2.50 7.65
N LYS A 96 -15.07 2.85 6.67
CA LYS A 96 -13.96 3.78 6.81
C LYS A 96 -14.16 4.94 5.84
N PHE A 97 -14.18 6.14 6.38
CA PHE A 97 -14.15 7.36 5.60
C PHE A 97 -12.71 7.80 5.42
N THR A 98 -12.29 8.08 4.19
CA THR A 98 -10.94 8.53 3.84
C THR A 98 -11.04 9.79 2.98
N MET A 99 -10.16 10.76 3.21
CA MET A 99 -10.09 12.01 2.46
C MET A 99 -8.64 12.41 2.24
N GLY A 100 -8.33 12.95 1.05
CA GLY A 100 -6.98 13.35 0.65
C GLY A 100 -6.49 12.55 -0.56
N GLN A 101 -5.17 12.36 -0.65
CA GLN A 101 -4.52 11.56 -1.70
C GLN A 101 -4.58 10.08 -1.34
N TYR A 102 -5.26 9.29 -2.15
CA TYR A 102 -5.47 7.87 -1.90
C TYR A 102 -5.54 7.07 -3.21
N ASP A 103 -5.47 5.75 -3.11
CA ASP A 103 -5.57 4.86 -4.25
C ASP A 103 -6.98 4.28 -4.35
N LEU A 104 -7.56 4.25 -5.54
CA LEU A 104 -8.89 3.69 -5.72
C LEU A 104 -8.85 2.16 -5.55
N SER A 105 -9.32 1.65 -4.42
CA SER A 105 -9.49 0.22 -4.21
C SER A 105 -10.82 -0.26 -4.80
N SER A 106 -10.80 -0.71 -6.05
CA SER A 106 -11.96 -1.31 -6.72
C SER A 106 -11.71 -2.78 -7.04
N ASN A 107 -12.78 -3.59 -7.01
CA ASN A 107 -12.74 -4.96 -7.53
C ASN A 107 -13.24 -5.04 -8.99
N LEU A 108 -13.81 -3.95 -9.51
CA LEU A 108 -14.39 -3.86 -10.86
C LEU A 108 -13.56 -3.02 -11.82
N TYR A 109 -12.81 -2.05 -11.30
CA TYR A 109 -12.01 -1.09 -12.05
C TYR A 109 -10.55 -1.20 -11.65
N ASP A 110 -9.67 -0.75 -12.54
CA ASP A 110 -8.25 -0.65 -12.24
C ASP A 110 -7.99 0.38 -11.13
N THR A 111 -7.01 0.08 -10.28
CA THR A 111 -6.59 0.96 -9.19
C THR A 111 -5.79 2.12 -9.74
N PHE A 112 -6.21 3.35 -9.45
CA PHE A 112 -5.46 4.57 -9.81
C PHE A 112 -5.37 5.54 -8.63
N HIS A 113 -4.34 6.40 -8.67
CA HIS A 113 -4.13 7.40 -7.64
C HIS A 113 -5.06 8.61 -7.85
N PHE A 114 -5.71 9.08 -6.79
CA PHE A 114 -6.61 10.22 -6.85
C PHE A 114 -6.58 11.07 -5.59
N THR A 115 -6.99 12.32 -5.72
CA THR A 115 -7.24 13.21 -4.59
C THR A 115 -8.73 13.45 -4.45
N GLY A 116 -9.30 13.11 -3.29
CA GLY A 116 -10.74 13.21 -3.08
C GLY A 116 -11.21 12.64 -1.75
N ALA A 117 -12.36 11.99 -1.77
CA ALA A 117 -12.93 11.31 -0.62
C ALA A 117 -13.43 9.91 -1.02
N SER A 118 -13.26 8.94 -0.13
CA SER A 118 -13.87 7.62 -0.24
C SER A 118 -14.58 7.21 1.05
N LEU A 119 -15.64 6.42 0.88
CA LEU A 119 -16.33 5.74 1.96
C LEU A 119 -16.47 4.27 1.56
N GLU A 120 -15.85 3.40 2.34
CA GLU A 120 -15.72 1.99 2.02
C GLU A 120 -16.09 1.13 3.23
N SER A 121 -16.85 0.06 3.01
CA SER A 121 -17.06 -0.97 4.03
C SER A 121 -15.74 -1.67 4.34
N ASP A 122 -15.34 -1.72 5.60
CA ASP A 122 -14.04 -2.27 6.02
C ASP A 122 -14.21 -3.68 6.60
N GLU A 123 -13.59 -4.69 5.98
CA GLU A 123 -13.69 -6.09 6.42
C GLU A 123 -12.78 -6.40 7.61
N SER A 124 -11.78 -5.57 7.89
CA SER A 124 -10.97 -5.74 9.10
C SER A 124 -11.78 -5.53 10.38
N MET A 125 -12.94 -4.86 10.27
CA MET A 125 -13.93 -4.71 11.33
C MET A 125 -14.74 -5.98 11.59
N LEU A 126 -14.69 -6.95 10.67
CA LEU A 126 -15.34 -8.24 10.78
C LEU A 126 -14.43 -9.24 11.53
N PRO A 127 -15.02 -10.28 12.15
CA PRO A 127 -14.27 -11.38 12.75
C PRO A 127 -13.20 -11.96 11.80
N PRO A 128 -12.05 -12.42 12.31
CA PRO A 128 -10.94 -12.94 11.49
C PRO A 128 -11.35 -14.06 10.53
N ASP A 129 -12.34 -14.89 10.91
CA ASP A 129 -12.88 -15.96 10.06
C ASP A 129 -13.61 -15.44 8.81
N LEU A 130 -13.80 -14.11 8.70
CA LEU A 130 -14.43 -13.40 7.58
C LEU A 130 -13.42 -12.56 6.77
N GLN A 131 -12.13 -12.56 7.12
CA GLN A 131 -11.08 -11.73 6.49
C GLN A 131 -10.42 -12.45 5.29
N GLY A 132 -9.96 -11.68 4.30
CA GLY A 132 -9.55 -12.15 2.97
C GLY A 132 -8.09 -12.65 2.82
N TYR A 133 -7.68 -12.84 1.57
CA TYR A 133 -6.40 -13.42 1.14
C TYR A 133 -5.25 -12.39 1.12
N ALA A 134 -4.04 -12.78 1.53
CA ALA A 134 -2.82 -11.99 1.37
C ALA A 134 -2.00 -12.52 0.18
N PRO A 135 -1.60 -11.67 -0.79
CA PRO A 135 -0.80 -12.13 -1.91
C PRO A 135 0.62 -12.50 -1.47
N GLN A 136 1.16 -13.57 -2.05
CA GLN A 136 2.55 -13.99 -1.88
C GLN A 136 3.31 -13.75 -3.17
N ILE A 137 4.40 -12.99 -3.11
CA ILE A 137 5.28 -12.73 -4.26
C ILE A 137 6.41 -13.75 -4.24
N THR A 138 6.62 -14.45 -5.35
CA THR A 138 7.73 -15.39 -5.52
C THR A 138 8.56 -14.98 -6.73
N GLY A 139 9.87 -15.18 -6.64
CA GLY A 139 10.82 -14.82 -7.69
C GLY A 139 12.16 -15.53 -7.49
N ILE A 140 13.08 -15.32 -8.43
CA ILE A 140 14.45 -15.84 -8.35
C ILE A 140 15.40 -14.66 -8.52
N ALA A 141 16.32 -14.49 -7.58
CA ALA A 141 17.43 -13.55 -7.67
C ALA A 141 18.70 -14.31 -8.10
N GLN A 142 19.46 -13.74 -9.05
CA GLN A 142 20.73 -14.33 -9.49
C GLN A 142 21.88 -14.02 -8.52
N THR A 143 21.80 -12.89 -7.83
CA THR A 143 22.80 -12.37 -6.89
C THR A 143 22.13 -11.90 -5.59
N ASN A 144 22.85 -11.18 -4.72
CA ASN A 144 22.22 -10.45 -3.62
C ASN A 144 21.41 -9.29 -4.20
N ALA A 145 20.12 -9.51 -4.42
CA ALA A 145 19.27 -8.55 -5.10
C ALA A 145 18.45 -7.71 -4.12
N LYS A 146 18.24 -6.45 -4.48
CA LYS A 146 17.27 -5.56 -3.84
C LYS A 146 15.92 -5.76 -4.52
N VAL A 147 14.94 -6.25 -3.76
CA VAL A 147 13.56 -6.42 -4.23
C VAL A 147 12.74 -5.23 -3.75
N THR A 148 12.18 -4.47 -4.68
CA THR A 148 11.29 -3.35 -4.45
C THR A 148 9.92 -3.69 -5.00
N VAL A 149 8.91 -3.71 -4.13
CA VAL A 149 7.51 -3.89 -4.50
C VAL A 149 6.86 -2.51 -4.47
N ALA A 150 6.34 -2.09 -5.62
CA ALA A 150 5.67 -0.82 -5.78
C ALA A 150 4.25 -1.01 -6.35
N GLN A 151 3.40 -0.02 -6.16
CA GLN A 151 2.10 0.06 -6.81
C GLN A 151 1.85 1.50 -7.22
N ASN A 152 1.54 1.71 -8.50
CA ASN A 152 1.31 3.05 -9.06
C ASN A 152 2.43 4.04 -8.71
N GLY A 153 3.69 3.58 -8.75
CA GLY A 153 4.88 4.40 -8.46
C GLY A 153 5.25 4.56 -6.97
N ARG A 154 4.38 4.15 -6.03
CA ARG A 154 4.70 4.17 -4.59
C ARG A 154 5.36 2.86 -4.15
N VAL A 155 6.49 2.95 -3.45
CA VAL A 155 7.13 1.78 -2.82
C VAL A 155 6.29 1.31 -1.63
N LEU A 156 5.83 0.05 -1.68
CA LEU A 156 5.07 -0.60 -0.62
C LEU A 156 5.97 -1.40 0.32
N TYR A 157 7.00 -2.04 -0.25
CA TYR A 157 7.90 -2.91 0.49
C TYR A 157 9.26 -2.96 -0.21
N GLN A 158 10.34 -2.94 0.55
CA GLN A 158 11.68 -3.05 0.01
C GLN A 158 12.56 -3.90 0.93
N THR A 159 13.23 -4.91 0.38
CA THR A 159 14.15 -5.78 1.13
C THR A 159 15.29 -6.28 0.24
N THR A 160 16.40 -6.68 0.84
CA THR A 160 17.42 -7.50 0.17
C THR A 160 17.05 -8.97 0.28
N VAL A 161 17.31 -9.73 -0.76
CA VAL A 161 17.18 -11.19 -0.78
C VAL A 161 18.52 -11.81 -1.17
N ALA A 162 18.79 -12.99 -0.62
CA ALA A 162 19.96 -13.78 -0.98
C ALA A 162 19.81 -14.39 -2.39
N PRO A 163 20.92 -14.79 -3.06
CA PRO A 163 20.89 -15.47 -4.34
C PRO A 163 20.04 -16.74 -4.26
N GLY A 164 19.12 -16.91 -5.21
CA GLY A 164 18.22 -18.04 -5.29
C GLY A 164 16.74 -17.66 -5.26
N PRO A 165 15.85 -18.66 -5.11
CA PRO A 165 14.41 -18.42 -5.02
C PRO A 165 14.07 -17.70 -3.71
N PHE A 166 13.25 -16.66 -3.80
CA PHE A 166 12.76 -15.91 -2.65
C PHE A 166 11.24 -15.87 -2.63
N THR A 167 10.70 -15.59 -1.45
CA THR A 167 9.27 -15.46 -1.20
C THR A 167 9.05 -14.30 -0.25
N ILE A 168 8.18 -13.37 -0.65
CA ILE A 168 7.73 -12.26 0.19
C ILE A 168 6.25 -12.50 0.50
N SER A 169 5.97 -12.85 1.75
CA SER A 169 4.62 -13.06 2.28
C SER A 169 4.17 -11.96 3.26
N ASP A 170 5.06 -11.03 3.62
CA ASP A 170 4.79 -9.97 4.60
C ASP A 170 4.17 -8.70 3.98
N LEU A 171 3.38 -8.89 2.94
CA LEU A 171 2.59 -7.81 2.36
C LEU A 171 1.26 -7.73 3.10
N GLY A 172 0.94 -6.56 3.65
CA GLY A 172 -0.32 -6.33 4.36
C GLY A 172 -1.56 -6.73 3.55
N GLN A 173 -2.60 -7.20 4.23
CA GLN A 173 -3.82 -7.77 3.62
C GLN A 173 -4.67 -6.77 2.80
N SER A 174 -4.27 -5.50 2.70
CA SER A 174 -5.07 -4.44 2.08
C SER A 174 -4.68 -4.10 0.64
N PHE A 175 -3.68 -4.77 0.06
CA PHE A 175 -3.19 -4.46 -1.29
C PHE A 175 -3.98 -5.21 -2.37
N GLN A 176 -4.78 -4.48 -3.14
CA GLN A 176 -5.56 -4.96 -4.27
C GLN A 176 -5.02 -4.38 -5.57
N GLY A 177 -5.15 -5.09 -6.69
CA GLY A 177 -4.71 -4.62 -8.01
C GLY A 177 -3.33 -5.14 -8.42
N GLN A 178 -2.70 -4.46 -9.37
CA GLN A 178 -1.40 -4.84 -9.91
C GLN A 178 -0.27 -4.31 -9.01
N LEU A 179 0.71 -5.17 -8.73
CA LEU A 179 1.94 -4.84 -8.00
C LEU A 179 3.12 -4.93 -8.98
N ASP A 180 3.89 -3.86 -9.05
CA ASP A 180 5.13 -3.79 -9.82
C ASP A 180 6.29 -4.25 -8.95
N VAL A 181 6.93 -5.36 -9.32
CA VAL A 181 8.08 -5.91 -8.61
C VAL A 181 9.34 -5.62 -9.42
N THR A 182 10.26 -4.89 -8.82
CA THR A 182 11.58 -4.59 -9.38
C THR A 182 12.64 -5.31 -8.57
N VAL A 183 13.41 -6.17 -9.22
CA VAL A 183 14.55 -6.90 -8.66
C VAL A 183 15.81 -6.27 -9.25
N GLU A 184 16.54 -5.52 -8.44
CA GLU A 184 17.82 -4.91 -8.79
C GLU A 184 18.95 -5.82 -8.29
N GLU A 185 19.63 -6.48 -9.22
CA GLU A 185 20.77 -7.37 -8.95
C GLU A 185 22.01 -6.54 -8.53
N GLU A 186 22.95 -7.19 -7.87
CA GLU A 186 24.17 -6.55 -7.35
C GLU A 186 25.01 -5.89 -8.46
N ASP A 187 24.94 -6.45 -9.68
CA ASP A 187 25.63 -5.93 -10.87
C ASP A 187 24.90 -4.76 -11.57
N GLY A 188 23.80 -4.28 -11.00
CA GLY A 188 22.98 -3.18 -11.52
C GLY A 188 21.96 -3.60 -12.57
N ARG A 189 21.87 -4.88 -12.94
CA ARG A 189 20.78 -5.36 -13.82
C ARG A 189 19.46 -5.32 -13.06
N THR A 190 18.47 -4.66 -13.65
CA THR A 190 17.11 -4.61 -13.11
C THR A 190 16.19 -5.54 -13.88
N SER A 191 15.50 -6.44 -13.17
CA SER A 191 14.40 -7.23 -13.71
C SER A 191 13.08 -6.73 -13.14
N THR A 192 12.09 -6.49 -14.01
CA THR A 192 10.76 -6.01 -13.60
C THR A 192 9.71 -7.01 -14.03
N PHE A 193 8.81 -7.39 -13.12
CA PHE A 193 7.65 -8.20 -13.42
C PHE A 193 6.45 -7.74 -12.62
N GLN A 194 5.25 -8.00 -13.14
CA GLN A 194 4.00 -7.55 -12.52
C GLN A 194 3.28 -8.74 -11.90
N VAL A 195 2.87 -8.60 -10.64
CA VAL A 195 2.07 -9.59 -9.92
C VAL A 195 0.68 -9.02 -9.70
N GLY A 196 -0.34 -9.68 -10.24
CA GLY A 196 -1.72 -9.34 -9.93
C GLY A 196 -2.11 -9.84 -8.54
N SER A 197 -2.50 -8.95 -7.64
CA SER A 197 -3.21 -9.32 -6.42
C SER A 197 -4.68 -9.55 -6.78
N ALA A 198 -5.02 -10.82 -7.02
CA ALA A 198 -6.41 -11.23 -7.24
C ALA A 198 -7.12 -11.29 -5.89
N SER A 199 -7.97 -10.31 -5.59
CA SER A 199 -8.98 -10.49 -4.54
C SER A 199 -10.04 -11.45 -5.08
N ILE A 200 -10.54 -12.38 -4.26
CA ILE A 200 -11.65 -13.23 -4.69
C ILE A 200 -12.87 -12.31 -4.95
N PRO A 201 -13.40 -12.28 -6.18
CA PRO A 201 -14.50 -11.38 -6.51
C PRO A 201 -15.78 -11.83 -5.78
N TYR A 202 -16.53 -10.85 -5.28
CA TYR A 202 -17.99 -10.90 -5.14
C TYR A 202 -18.67 -11.87 -4.16
N LEU A 203 -17.97 -12.71 -3.40
CA LEU A 203 -18.64 -13.51 -2.36
C LEU A 203 -18.87 -12.70 -1.08
N THR A 204 -19.91 -11.88 -1.10
CA THR A 204 -20.47 -11.29 0.11
C THR A 204 -21.27 -12.36 0.84
N ARG A 205 -21.01 -12.55 2.14
CA ARG A 205 -21.75 -13.56 2.91
C ARG A 205 -23.22 -13.19 3.02
N LYS A 206 -24.07 -14.22 3.11
CA LYS A 206 -25.52 -14.05 3.27
C LYS A 206 -25.85 -13.05 4.38
N GLY A 207 -26.61 -12.01 4.05
CA GLY A 207 -27.01 -10.94 4.97
C GLY A 207 -26.01 -9.80 5.16
N GLN A 208 -24.86 -9.83 4.48
CA GLN A 208 -23.91 -8.71 4.46
C GLN A 208 -24.10 -7.86 3.20
N VAL A 209 -23.82 -6.58 3.34
CA VAL A 209 -23.76 -5.62 2.22
C VAL A 209 -22.37 -4.99 2.24
N ARG A 210 -21.64 -5.16 1.14
CA ARG A 210 -20.37 -4.47 0.90
C ARG A 210 -20.66 -3.29 0.00
N TYR A 211 -20.07 -2.15 0.30
CA TYR A 211 -20.19 -0.97 -0.55
C TYR A 211 -18.90 -0.17 -0.54
N LYS A 212 -18.61 0.46 -1.67
CA LYS A 212 -17.49 1.37 -1.84
C LYS A 212 -17.97 2.54 -2.68
N THR A 213 -17.69 3.76 -2.25
CA THR A 213 -17.92 4.93 -3.09
C THR A 213 -16.77 5.90 -2.96
N SER A 214 -16.33 6.41 -4.10
CA SER A 214 -15.18 7.32 -4.19
C SER A 214 -15.50 8.42 -5.16
N LEU A 215 -15.05 9.63 -4.84
CA LEU A 215 -15.18 10.80 -5.69
C LEU A 215 -13.96 11.69 -5.56
N GLY A 216 -13.56 12.33 -6.65
CA GLY A 216 -12.38 13.18 -6.64
C GLY A 216 -11.84 13.48 -8.02
N LYS A 217 -10.55 13.79 -8.07
CA LYS A 217 -9.81 14.00 -9.31
C LYS A 217 -8.67 12.99 -9.37
N PRO A 218 -8.49 12.27 -10.49
CA PRO A 218 -7.29 11.46 -10.68
C PRO A 218 -6.06 12.35 -10.57
N THR A 219 -4.98 11.80 -10.03
CA THR A 219 -3.70 12.50 -9.89
C THR A 219 -2.63 11.59 -10.43
N SER A 220 -1.93 12.03 -11.48
CA SER A 220 -0.81 11.27 -12.05
C SER A 220 0.42 11.38 -11.15
N VAL A 221 1.04 10.24 -10.84
CA VAL A 221 2.42 10.20 -10.32
C VAL A 221 3.34 10.43 -11.52
N GLY A 222 3.51 11.70 -11.90
CA GLY A 222 4.27 12.10 -13.09
C GLY A 222 3.65 13.31 -13.77
N HIS A 223 4.46 14.36 -13.92
CA HIS A 223 4.22 15.75 -14.32
C HIS A 223 3.46 16.05 -15.63
N ASN A 224 2.56 15.19 -16.11
CA ASN A 224 1.72 15.54 -17.25
C ASN A 224 0.32 15.92 -16.76
N ASP A 225 0.02 17.22 -16.89
CA ASP A 225 -1.31 17.83 -16.81
C ASP A 225 -2.23 17.20 -17.87
N ILE A 226 -2.66 15.97 -17.62
CA ILE A 226 -3.84 15.42 -18.25
C ILE A 226 -4.99 16.10 -17.51
N ASN A 227 -5.84 16.78 -18.26
CA ASN A 227 -7.11 17.33 -17.82
C ASN A 227 -7.74 16.35 -16.82
N ASN A 228 -7.75 16.65 -15.51
CA ASN A 228 -8.15 15.72 -14.45
C ASN A 228 -9.67 15.86 -14.22
N PRO A 229 -10.53 15.16 -14.99
CA PRO A 229 -11.96 15.28 -14.81
C PRO A 229 -12.32 14.84 -13.41
N PHE A 230 -13.32 15.51 -12.83
CA PHE A 230 -13.95 14.98 -11.65
C PHE A 230 -14.57 13.61 -11.98
N PHE A 231 -14.31 12.61 -11.15
CA PHE A 231 -14.92 11.30 -11.26
C PHE A 231 -15.72 10.98 -9.99
N TRP A 232 -16.70 10.10 -10.16
CA TRP A 232 -17.43 9.45 -9.08
C TRP A 232 -17.64 7.99 -9.45
N THR A 233 -17.42 7.10 -8.49
CA THR A 233 -17.67 5.67 -8.61
C THR A 233 -18.38 5.15 -7.36
N ALA A 234 -19.22 4.15 -7.57
CA ALA A 234 -19.94 3.46 -6.51
C ALA A 234 -20.12 1.99 -6.87
N GLU A 235 -19.84 1.13 -5.92
CA GLU A 235 -19.93 -0.33 -6.06
C GLU A 235 -20.65 -0.88 -4.84
N ALA A 236 -21.51 -1.88 -5.07
CA ALA A 236 -22.20 -2.57 -4.00
C ALA A 236 -22.31 -4.07 -4.31
N SER A 237 -22.24 -4.88 -3.28
CA SER A 237 -22.46 -6.33 -3.35
C SER A 237 -23.29 -6.76 -2.16
N TRP A 238 -24.30 -7.60 -2.42
CA TRP A 238 -25.20 -8.13 -1.40
C TRP A 238 -25.17 -9.66 -1.43
N GLY A 239 -24.93 -10.27 -0.27
CA GLY A 239 -24.99 -11.71 -0.11
C GLY A 239 -26.42 -12.18 0.14
N TRP A 240 -26.96 -12.94 -0.79
CA TRP A 240 -28.29 -13.58 -0.71
C TRP A 240 -28.23 -14.99 -0.13
#